data_AF-A0A2J5HSH3-F1
#
_entry.id   AF-A0A2J5HSH3-F1
#
_cell.length_a   1.000
_cell.length_b   1.000
_cell.length_c   1.000
_cell.angle_alpha   90.00
_cell.angle_beta   90.00
_cell.angle_gamma   90.00
#
_symmetry.space_group_name_H-M   'P 1'
#
loop_
_entity.id
_entity.type
_entity.pdbx_description
1 polymer ?
#
loop_
_entity_poly.entity_id
_entity_poly.type
_entity_poly.pdbx_seq_one_letter_code
_entity_poly.pdbx_strand_id
1 'polypeptide(L)'
;MAWYTLLPQEAETWVVRIFFFLGLMTIIPWAALLLFDLTLYLWRMLAWNFPVIGGRARGRRRPRAPSLSERPDGQRRTFGLMGHDNTYGDSAGELRKRTKGGE
;
A
#
# COMPACT_ATOMS: atom_id res chain seq x y z
N MET A 1 33.67 -52.60 9.77
CA MET A 1 33.35 -53.02 8.39
C MET A 1 33.89 -51.96 7.46
N ALA A 2 35.07 -52.18 6.87
CA ALA A 2 35.65 -51.22 5.94
C ALA A 2 34.87 -51.35 4.62
N TRP A 3 34.15 -50.30 4.25
CA TRP A 3 33.54 -50.18 2.93
C TRP A 3 34.69 -50.08 1.93
N TYR A 4 34.86 -51.09 1.07
CA TYR A 4 35.93 -51.09 0.08
C TYR A 4 35.63 -50.00 -0.97
N THR A 5 36.46 -48.95 -1.00
CA THR A 5 36.48 -47.95 -2.07
C THR A 5 36.89 -48.64 -3.38
N LEU A 6 36.12 -48.41 -4.46
CA LEU A 6 36.37 -48.98 -5.81
C LEU A 6 37.53 -48.31 -6.57
N LEU A 7 38.00 -47.15 -6.11
CA LEU A 7 38.99 -46.29 -6.77
C LEU A 7 40.31 -46.19 -5.97
N PRO A 8 41.42 -45.84 -6.61
CA PRO A 8 42.64 -45.47 -5.91
C PRO A 8 42.38 -44.30 -4.95
N GLN A 9 43.01 -44.30 -3.79
CA GLN A 9 42.72 -43.34 -2.71
C GLN A 9 43.05 -41.89 -3.11
N GLU A 10 44.04 -41.72 -3.97
CA GLU A 10 44.38 -40.45 -4.62
C GLU A 10 43.28 -39.93 -5.54
N ALA A 11 42.58 -40.81 -6.27
CA ALA A 11 41.51 -40.44 -7.19
C ALA A 11 40.24 -40.04 -6.43
N GLU A 12 39.89 -40.77 -5.36
CA GLU A 12 38.76 -40.46 -4.49
C GLU A 12 38.88 -39.04 -3.90
N THR A 13 40.07 -38.69 -3.39
CA THR A 13 40.34 -37.37 -2.82
C THR A 13 40.16 -36.25 -3.86
N TRP A 14 40.61 -36.49 -5.09
CA TRP A 14 40.47 -35.54 -6.19
C TRP A 14 39.01 -35.33 -6.60
N VAL A 15 38.25 -36.42 -6.70
CA VAL A 15 36.82 -36.37 -7.02
C VAL A 15 36.05 -35.57 -5.97
N VAL A 16 36.27 -35.86 -4.68
CA VAL A 16 35.64 -35.11 -3.58
C VAL A 16 35.95 -33.62 -3.66
N ARG A 17 37.21 -33.24 -3.91
CA ARG A 17 37.62 -31.83 -4.07
C ARG A 17 36.90 -31.14 -5.23
N ILE A 18 36.78 -31.80 -6.38
CA ILE A 18 36.05 -31.26 -7.53
C ILE A 18 34.58 -31.05 -7.17
N PHE A 19 33.93 -32.03 -6.54
CA PHE A 19 32.53 -31.89 -6.13
C PHE A 19 32.32 -30.76 -5.12
N PHE A 20 33.21 -30.62 -4.14
CA PHE A 20 33.15 -29.50 -3.19
C PHE A 20 33.35 -28.16 -3.90
N PHE A 21 34.32 -28.07 -4.80
CA PHE A 21 34.56 -26.86 -5.59
C PHE A 21 33.35 -26.50 -6.45
N LEU A 22 32.78 -27.47 -7.16
CA LEU A 22 31.63 -27.28 -8.03
C LEU A 22 30.37 -26.91 -7.24
N GLY A 23 30.15 -27.58 -6.10
CA GLY A 23 29.07 -27.27 -5.17
C GLY A 23 29.19 -25.85 -4.63
N LEU A 24 30.39 -25.44 -4.20
CA LEU A 24 30.63 -24.10 -3.72
C LEU A 24 30.43 -23.06 -4.83
N MET A 25 30.98 -23.30 -6.02
CA MET A 25 30.81 -22.41 -7.18
C MET A 25 29.34 -22.25 -7.57
N THR A 26 28.55 -23.30 -7.40
CA THR A 26 27.10 -23.27 -7.68
C THR A 26 26.34 -22.55 -6.58
N ILE A 27 26.65 -22.79 -5.31
CA ILE A 27 25.91 -22.25 -4.16
C ILE A 27 26.22 -20.76 -3.94
N ILE A 28 27.46 -20.31 -4.15
CA ILE A 28 27.89 -18.92 -3.89
C ILE A 28 26.98 -17.88 -4.53
N PRO A 29 26.65 -17.95 -5.84
CA PRO A 29 25.77 -16.97 -6.48
C PRO A 29 24.40 -16.86 -5.81
N TRP A 30 23.78 -18.00 -5.46
CA TRP A 30 22.48 -18.03 -4.79
C TRP A 30 22.57 -17.51 -3.35
N ALA A 31 23.60 -17.93 -2.61
CA ALA A 31 23.84 -17.46 -1.25
C ALA A 31 24.08 -15.94 -1.21
N ALA A 32 24.81 -15.39 -2.19
CA ALA A 32 25.03 -13.96 -2.32
C ALA A 32 23.73 -13.20 -2.57
N LEU A 33 22.84 -13.71 -3.44
CA LEU A 33 21.53 -13.10 -3.68
C LEU A 33 20.65 -13.09 -2.42
N LEU A 34 20.61 -14.19 -1.67
CA LEU A 34 19.87 -14.26 -0.40
C LEU A 34 20.45 -13.32 0.65
N LEU A 35 21.78 -13.27 0.78
CA LEU A 35 22.44 -12.37 1.73
C LEU A 35 22.19 -10.91 1.37
N PHE A 36 22.23 -10.58 0.08
CA PHE A 36 21.91 -9.25 -0.44
C PHE A 36 20.47 -8.85 -0.12
N ASP A 37 19.50 -9.73 -0.38
CA ASP A 37 18.08 -9.47 -0.07
C ASP A 37 17.84 -9.32 1.43
N LEU A 38 18.44 -10.19 2.26
CA LEU A 38 18.37 -10.08 3.72
C LEU A 38 18.98 -8.76 4.22
N THR A 39 20.13 -8.36 3.66
CA THR A 39 20.79 -7.11 4.02
C THR A 39 19.93 -5.91 3.63
N LEU A 40 19.36 -5.91 2.42
CA LEU A 40 18.43 -4.88 1.98
C LEU A 40 17.17 -4.84 2.84
N TYR A 41 16.64 -6.00 3.23
CA TYR A 41 15.48 -6.11 4.10
C TYR A 41 15.78 -5.52 5.47
N LEU A 42 16.90 -5.89 6.08
CA LEU A 42 17.32 -5.36 7.38
C LEU A 42 17.61 -3.86 7.31
N TRP A 43 18.33 -3.42 6.29
CA TRP A 43 18.58 -2.00 6.02
C TRP A 43 17.28 -1.23 5.90
N ARG A 44 16.34 -1.74 5.12
CA ARG A 44 15.01 -1.18 4.93
C ARG A 44 14.28 -1.12 6.28
N MET A 45 14.23 -2.21 7.02
CA MET A 45 13.55 -2.29 8.32
C MET A 45 14.14 -1.30 9.33
N LEU A 46 15.47 -1.20 9.41
CA LEU A 46 16.17 -0.22 10.24
C LEU A 46 15.85 1.20 9.80
N ALA A 47 15.94 1.50 8.50
CA ALA A 47 15.62 2.82 7.95
C ALA A 47 14.17 3.27 8.21
N TRP A 48 13.21 2.33 8.27
CA TRP A 48 11.82 2.64 8.64
C TRP A 48 11.59 2.73 10.15
N ASN A 49 12.49 2.14 10.96
CA ASN A 49 12.46 2.27 12.42
C ASN A 49 13.15 3.56 12.89
N PHE A 50 14.14 4.06 12.15
CA PHE A 50 14.71 5.40 12.35
C PHE A 50 13.76 6.47 11.78
N PRO A 51 13.08 7.29 12.61
CA PRO A 51 12.05 8.24 12.17
C PRO A 51 12.60 9.47 11.41
N VAL A 52 13.79 9.37 10.81
CA VAL A 52 14.44 10.48 10.11
C VAL A 52 13.95 10.61 8.66
N ILE A 53 13.60 9.51 7.98
CA ILE A 53 13.13 9.53 6.57
C ILE A 53 11.68 9.04 6.41
N GLY A 54 11.15 8.23 7.34
CA GLY A 54 9.79 7.68 7.30
C GLY A 54 8.68 8.55 7.90
N GLY A 55 8.99 9.79 8.32
CA GLY A 55 8.14 10.63 9.18
C GLY A 55 6.80 11.10 8.61
N ARG A 56 6.46 10.78 7.34
CA ARG A 56 5.23 11.27 6.69
C ARG A 56 4.14 10.23 6.40
N ALA A 57 4.35 8.96 6.74
CA ALA A 57 3.37 7.91 6.43
C ALA A 57 2.41 7.55 7.59
N ARG A 58 2.67 7.99 8.83
CA ARG A 58 1.81 7.65 9.99
C ARG A 58 0.77 8.72 10.35
N GLY A 59 0.85 9.93 9.79
CA GLY A 59 -0.06 11.05 10.11
C GLY A 59 -0.94 11.53 8.96
N ARG A 60 -0.73 11.06 7.72
CA ARG A 60 -1.60 11.41 6.61
C ARG A 60 -2.74 10.39 6.58
N ARG A 61 -3.91 10.80 7.08
CA ARG A 61 -5.20 10.16 6.74
C ARG A 61 -5.13 9.73 5.28
N ARG A 62 -5.43 8.46 4.99
CA ARG A 62 -5.62 8.00 3.59
C ARG A 62 -6.48 9.05 2.90
N PRO A 63 -6.04 9.67 1.79
CA PRO A 63 -6.88 10.62 1.07
C PRO A 63 -8.15 9.86 0.72
N ARG A 64 -9.23 10.18 1.43
CA ARG A 64 -10.56 9.64 1.17
C ARG A 64 -10.96 10.31 -0.13
N ALA A 65 -11.31 9.51 -1.12
CA ALA A 65 -11.81 10.06 -2.38
C ALA A 65 -12.91 11.08 -2.04
N PRO A 66 -12.87 12.30 -2.60
CA PRO A 66 -13.95 13.26 -2.44
C PRO A 66 -15.25 12.55 -2.82
N SER A 67 -16.20 12.47 -1.90
CA SER A 67 -17.52 11.95 -2.28
C SER A 67 -18.10 12.91 -3.31
N LEU A 68 -18.83 12.40 -4.31
CA LEU A 68 -19.46 13.21 -5.37
C LEU A 68 -20.37 14.35 -4.85
N SER A 69 -20.65 14.38 -3.54
CA SER A 69 -21.37 15.43 -2.82
C SER A 69 -20.52 16.62 -2.37
N GLU A 70 -19.19 16.54 -2.50
CA GLU A 70 -18.25 17.54 -1.99
C GLU A 70 -17.74 18.41 -3.15
N ARG A 71 -18.05 19.71 -3.10
CA ARG A 71 -17.55 20.68 -4.08
C ARG A 71 -16.12 21.14 -3.74
N PRO A 72 -15.39 21.74 -4.69
CA PRO A 72 -14.02 22.24 -4.50
C PRO A 72 -13.83 23.29 -3.38
N ASP A 73 -14.92 23.84 -2.85
CA ASP A 73 -14.99 24.81 -1.75
C ASP A 73 -15.20 24.16 -0.36
N GLY A 74 -15.33 22.83 -0.28
CA GLY A 74 -15.44 22.09 0.98
C GLY A 74 -16.84 22.11 1.63
N GLN A 75 -17.86 22.64 0.94
CA GLN A 75 -19.24 22.59 1.43
C GLN A 75 -19.92 21.27 1.05
N ARG A 76 -20.53 20.60 2.05
CA ARG A 76 -21.38 19.43 1.84
C ARG A 76 -22.68 19.84 1.17
N ARG A 77 -22.97 19.30 -0.02
CA ARG A 77 -24.32 19.39 -0.59
C ARG A 77 -25.27 18.47 0.19
N THR A 78 -26.21 19.06 0.91
CA THR A 78 -27.41 18.34 1.36
C THR A 78 -28.25 18.03 0.13
N PHE A 79 -28.26 16.78 -0.31
CA PHE A 79 -29.21 16.31 -1.31
C PHE A 79 -30.60 16.32 -0.69
N GLY A 80 -31.31 17.44 -0.84
CA GLY A 80 -32.75 17.46 -0.67
C GLY A 80 -33.36 16.76 -1.87
N LEU A 81 -33.83 15.53 -1.70
CA LEU A 81 -34.91 14.99 -2.54
C LEU A 81 -36.18 15.79 -2.20
N MET A 82 -36.25 17.04 -2.67
CA MET A 82 -37.51 17.74 -2.74
C MET A 82 -38.05 17.44 -4.13
N GLY A 83 -38.85 16.37 -4.18
CA GLY A 83 -39.67 16.03 -5.33
C GLY A 83 -40.40 17.28 -5.79
N HIS A 84 -40.20 17.61 -7.06
CA HIS A 84 -40.94 18.63 -7.76
C HIS A 84 -42.34 18.09 -8.01
N ASP A 85 -43.17 18.07 -6.97
CA ASP A 85 -44.60 17.83 -7.01
C ASP A 85 -45.21 18.56 -5.81
N ASN A 86 -45.59 19.83 -5.99
CA ASN A 86 -46.80 20.40 -5.39
C ASN A 86 -46.99 21.86 -5.82
N THR A 87 -47.84 22.02 -6.82
CA THR A 87 -48.54 23.24 -7.27
C THR A 87 -49.49 23.81 -6.21
N TYR A 88 -49.10 23.89 -4.93
CA TYR A 88 -49.99 24.38 -3.87
C TYR A 88 -49.19 25.10 -2.78
N GLY A 89 -48.94 26.40 -2.97
CA GLY A 89 -48.23 27.18 -1.95
C GLY A 89 -48.06 28.67 -2.26
N ASP A 90 -48.24 29.11 -3.50
CA ASP A 90 -47.99 30.52 -3.85
C ASP A 90 -49.21 31.45 -3.62
N SER A 91 -50.42 30.90 -3.48
CA SER A 91 -51.65 31.71 -3.31
C SER A 91 -51.83 32.30 -1.91
N ALA A 92 -51.09 31.83 -0.90
CA ALA A 92 -51.24 32.31 0.48
C ALA A 92 -50.43 33.59 0.76
N GLY A 93 -49.38 33.86 -0.02
CA GLY A 93 -48.55 35.05 0.12
C GLY A 93 -49.15 36.31 -0.52
N GLU A 94 -49.95 36.13 -1.57
CA GLU A 94 -50.45 37.25 -2.39
C GLU A 94 -51.67 37.97 -1.78
N LEU A 95 -52.58 37.25 -1.11
CA LEU A 95 -53.75 37.85 -0.45
C LEU A 95 -53.37 38.77 0.71
N ARG A 96 -52.26 38.48 1.40
CA ARG A 96 -51.78 39.27 2.54
C ARG A 96 -51.09 40.58 2.11
N LYS A 97 -50.68 40.68 0.85
CA LYS A 97 -50.05 41.89 0.29
C LYS A 97 -51.07 42.89 -0.23
N ARG A 98 -52.25 42.44 -0.67
CA ARG A 98 -53.36 43.34 -1.09
C ARG A 98 -54.14 43.96 0.06
N THR A 99 -54.16 43.35 1.24
CA THR A 99 -54.93 43.82 2.41
C THR A 99 -54.19 44.84 3.28
N LYS A 100 -52.90 45.09 3.04
CA LYS A 100 -52.08 46.05 3.81
C LYS A 100 -51.67 47.31 3.02
N GLY A 101 -52.19 47.50 1.81
CA GLY A 101 -51.84 48.62 0.93
C GLY A 101 -53.00 49.55 0.58
N GLY A 102 -54.00 49.66 1.46
CA GLY A 102 -55.14 50.55 1.28
C GLY A 102 -55.50 51.22 2.61
N GLU A 103 -54.74 52.25 2.96
CA GLU A 103 -55.22 53.39 3.73
C GLU A 103 -55.42 54.55 2.76
#